data_AF-A0A7L4TLJ6-F1
#
_entry.id   AF-A0A7L4TLJ6-F1
#
_cell.length_a   1.000
_cell.length_b   1.000
_cell.length_c   1.000
_cell.angle_alpha   90.00
_cell.angle_beta   90.00
_cell.angle_gamma   90.00
#
_symmetry.space_group_name_H-M   'P 1'
#
loop_
_entity.id
_entity.type
_entity.pdbx_description
1 polymer ?
#
loop_
_entity_poly.entity_id
_entity_poly.type
_entity_poly.pdbx_seq_one_letter_code
_entity_poly.pdbx_strand_id
1 'polypeptide(L)'
;MRVDNRLVYTIAEPIDVTAGTPHVMVMVYYELDHQYKQVLIMIGLTFTITMALTGFILWFISRRLTAPLREMNRIALQLAKGDFSQHVRVNSKDEIGQLGSTFNYMAKELENIEQMRTDFITNVSHDLRSPLTSIKGFLTALLDGTIADHRKNHYYT
;
A
#
# COMPACT_ATOMS: atom_id res chain seq x y z
N MET A 1 46.14 -0.53 -50.21
CA MET A 1 45.49 -0.16 -51.49
C MET A 1 44.05 0.23 -51.19
N ARG A 2 43.53 1.34 -51.74
CA ARG A 2 42.15 1.80 -51.46
C ARG A 2 41.18 1.08 -52.40
N VAL A 3 40.38 0.17 -51.87
CA VAL A 3 39.29 -0.50 -52.60
C VAL A 3 38.00 -0.23 -51.81
N ASP A 4 36.98 0.32 -52.46
CA ASP A 4 35.65 0.58 -51.88
C ASP A 4 35.62 1.35 -50.55
N ASN A 5 36.43 2.41 -50.44
CA ASN A 5 36.35 3.40 -49.37
C ASN A 5 36.51 2.82 -47.94
N ARG A 6 37.10 1.63 -47.79
CA ARG A 6 37.50 1.03 -46.51
C ARG A 6 39.02 0.92 -46.45
N LEU A 7 39.61 1.27 -45.32
CA LEU A 7 41.04 1.05 -45.07
C LEU A 7 41.26 -0.45 -44.95
N VAL A 8 42.12 -0.98 -45.80
CA VAL A 8 42.50 -2.39 -45.83
C VAL A 8 43.99 -2.45 -45.57
N TYR A 9 44.35 -3.03 -44.42
CA TYR A 9 45.74 -3.34 -44.11
C TYR A 9 46.07 -4.69 -44.75
N THR A 10 47.05 -4.68 -45.65
CA THR A 10 47.51 -5.86 -46.36
C THR A 10 48.96 -6.14 -45.95
N ILE A 11 49.18 -7.28 -45.31
CA ILE A 11 50.52 -7.82 -45.08
C ILE A 11 50.73 -8.99 -46.05
N ALA A 12 51.92 -9.04 -46.63
CA ALA A 12 52.33 -10.08 -47.57
C ALA A 12 53.57 -10.77 -46.98
N GLU A 13 53.42 -12.02 -46.57
CA GLU A 13 54.58 -12.86 -46.22
C GLU A 13 54.90 -13.80 -47.39
N PRO A 14 56.18 -13.91 -47.78
CA PRO A 14 56.59 -14.90 -48.77
C PRO A 14 56.47 -16.29 -48.16
N ILE A 15 55.77 -17.20 -48.84
CA ILE A 15 55.79 -18.61 -48.49
C ILE A 15 56.82 -19.26 -49.39
N ASP A 16 57.93 -19.69 -48.82
CA ASP A 16 58.93 -20.50 -49.53
C ASP A 16 58.33 -21.87 -49.84
N VAL A 17 57.74 -22.00 -51.01
CA VAL A 17 57.28 -23.27 -51.55
C VAL A 17 58.44 -23.90 -52.31
N THR A 18 58.90 -25.07 -51.88
CA THR A 18 60.09 -25.80 -52.38
C THR A 18 59.95 -26.35 -53.82
N ALA A 19 59.18 -25.69 -54.70
CA ALA A 19 59.06 -26.02 -56.11
C ALA A 19 58.61 -24.81 -56.96
N GLY A 20 59.58 -24.02 -57.42
CA GLY A 20 59.57 -23.38 -58.75
C GLY A 20 58.73 -22.11 -58.97
N THR A 21 57.81 -21.71 -58.08
CA THR A 21 57.10 -20.42 -58.21
C THR A 21 56.90 -19.76 -56.84
N PRO A 22 57.33 -18.49 -56.64
CA PRO A 22 57.12 -17.79 -55.37
C PRO A 22 55.64 -17.51 -55.18
N HIS A 23 55.06 -18.07 -54.12
CA HIS A 23 53.69 -17.79 -53.72
C HIS A 23 53.70 -16.82 -52.55
N VAL A 24 52.86 -15.79 -52.63
CA VAL A 24 52.70 -14.81 -51.56
C VAL A 24 51.33 -15.01 -50.95
N MET A 25 51.26 -15.16 -49.63
CA MET A 25 49.98 -15.14 -48.94
C MET A 25 49.62 -13.69 -48.65
N VAL A 26 48.47 -13.27 -49.16
CA VAL A 26 47.93 -11.93 -48.95
C VAL A 26 46.85 -12.03 -47.87
N MET A 27 47.13 -11.53 -46.67
CA MET A 27 46.12 -11.44 -45.62
C MET A 27 45.47 -10.06 -45.64
N VAL A 28 44.15 -10.05 -45.75
CA VAL A 28 43.32 -8.83 -45.86
C VAL A 28 42.59 -8.64 -44.53
N TYR A 29 43.02 -7.65 -43.73
CA TYR A 29 42.32 -7.27 -42.50
C TYR A 29 41.32 -6.17 -42.80
N TYR A 30 40.03 -6.44 -42.53
CA TYR A 30 38.97 -5.45 -42.62
C TYR A 30 38.80 -4.74 -41.28
N GLU A 31 38.79 -3.41 -41.30
CA GLU A 31 38.54 -2.58 -40.13
C GLU A 31 37.06 -2.72 -39.70
N LEU A 32 36.82 -3.49 -38.63
CA LEU A 32 35.47 -3.86 -38.16
C LEU A 32 34.76 -2.74 -37.36
N ASP A 33 35.35 -1.55 -37.29
CA ASP A 33 34.94 -0.45 -36.40
C ASP A 33 33.48 0.01 -36.58
N HIS A 34 32.98 0.00 -37.82
CA HIS A 34 31.60 0.40 -38.08
C HIS A 34 30.57 -0.62 -37.59
N GLN A 35 30.88 -1.92 -37.67
CA GLN A 35 29.97 -2.98 -37.22
C GLN A 35 29.88 -3.01 -35.70
N TYR A 36 31.01 -2.88 -35.00
CA TYR A 36 31.02 -2.85 -33.53
C TYR A 36 30.28 -1.64 -32.94
N LYS A 37 30.42 -0.44 -33.53
CA LYS A 37 29.71 0.76 -33.05
C LYS A 37 28.19 0.64 -33.17
N GLN A 38 27.66 0.07 -34.25
CA GLN A 38 26.22 -0.13 -34.42
C GLN A 38 25.65 -1.11 -33.39
N VAL A 39 26.36 -2.23 -33.15
CA VAL A 39 25.95 -3.23 -32.15
C VAL A 39 25.94 -2.62 -30.74
N LEU A 40 26.97 -1.83 -30.37
CA LEU A 40 27.03 -1.17 -29.07
C LEU A 40 25.88 -0.16 -28.87
N ILE A 41 25.53 0.61 -29.91
CA ILE A 41 24.39 1.54 -29.86
C ILE A 41 23.07 0.77 -29.69
N MET A 42 22.87 -0.35 -30.39
CA MET A 42 21.67 -1.17 -30.24
C MET A 42 21.52 -1.73 -28.81
N ILE A 43 22.61 -2.19 -28.20
CA ILE A 43 22.61 -2.68 -26.82
C ILE A 43 22.30 -1.53 -25.85
N GLY A 44 22.95 -0.37 -26.03
CA GLY A 44 22.70 0.80 -25.19
C GLY A 44 21.25 1.28 -25.26
N LEU A 45 20.67 1.32 -26.46
CA LEU A 45 19.28 1.72 -26.67
C LEU A 45 18.30 0.74 -26.02
N THR A 46 18.48 -0.58 -26.23
CA THR A 46 17.60 -1.58 -25.63
C THR A 46 17.68 -1.59 -24.11
N PHE A 47 18.89 -1.45 -23.54
CA PHE A 47 19.08 -1.32 -22.10
C PHE A 47 18.37 -0.07 -21.55
N THR A 48 18.54 1.08 -22.20
CA THR A 48 17.93 2.34 -21.78
C THR A 48 16.40 2.26 -21.81
N ILE A 49 15.83 1.71 -22.90
CA ILE A 49 14.38 1.53 -23.04
C ILE A 49 13.86 0.58 -21.96
N THR A 50 14.53 -0.54 -21.72
CA THR A 50 14.11 -1.53 -20.72
C THR A 50 14.16 -0.96 -19.31
N MET A 51 15.21 -0.21 -18.98
CA MET A 51 15.34 0.45 -17.68
C MET A 51 14.27 1.54 -17.49
N ALA A 52 14.01 2.34 -18.54
CA ALA A 52 12.96 3.35 -18.51
C ALA A 52 11.57 2.72 -18.33
N LEU A 53 11.24 1.66 -19.08
CA LEU A 53 9.97 0.94 -18.97
C LEU A 53 9.79 0.32 -17.59
N THR A 54 10.83 -0.32 -17.06
CA THR A 54 10.79 -0.93 -15.72
C THR A 54 10.57 0.13 -14.63
N GLY A 55 11.32 1.23 -14.68
CA GLY A 55 11.14 2.35 -13.76
C GLY A 55 9.76 2.98 -13.85
N PHE A 56 9.23 3.13 -15.06
CA PHE A 56 7.88 3.62 -15.30
C PHE A 56 6.81 2.70 -14.70
N ILE A 57 6.92 1.39 -14.89
CA ILE A 57 5.98 0.40 -14.32
C ILE A 57 6.02 0.43 -12.79
N LEU A 58 7.22 0.44 -12.19
CA LEU A 58 7.37 0.50 -10.72
C LEU A 58 6.76 1.77 -10.14
N TRP A 59 7.04 2.91 -10.77
CA TRP A 59 6.46 4.19 -10.39
C TRP A 59 4.93 4.19 -10.54
N PHE A 60 4.40 3.57 -11.60
CA PHE A 60 2.97 3.47 -11.86
C PHE A 60 2.25 2.59 -10.82
N ILE A 61 2.75 1.38 -10.56
CA ILE A 61 2.20 0.45 -9.56
C ILE A 61 2.25 1.08 -8.17
N SER A 62 3.38 1.71 -7.82
CA SER A 62 3.55 2.38 -6.53
C SER A 62 2.45 3.43 -6.31
N ARG A 63 2.16 4.26 -7.32
CA ARG A 63 1.16 5.33 -7.22
C ARG A 63 -0.28 4.85 -7.29
N ARG A 64 -0.58 3.86 -8.13
CA ARG A 64 -1.97 3.40 -8.40
C ARG A 64 -2.44 2.28 -7.49
N LEU A 65 -1.53 1.49 -6.92
CA LEU A 65 -1.85 0.31 -6.12
C LEU A 65 -1.23 0.39 -4.72
N THR A 66 0.09 0.50 -4.63
CA THR A 66 0.80 0.35 -3.35
C THR A 66 0.48 1.48 -2.37
N ALA A 67 0.48 2.74 -2.83
CA ALA A 67 0.21 3.89 -1.96
C ALA A 67 -1.22 3.88 -1.39
N PRO A 68 -2.30 3.70 -2.19
CA PRO A 68 -3.65 3.58 -1.66
C PRO A 68 -3.83 2.41 -0.68
N LEU A 69 -3.26 1.23 -0.97
CA LEU A 69 -3.37 0.07 -0.07
C LEU A 69 -2.68 0.30 1.28
N ARG A 70 -1.53 0.98 1.27
CA ARG A 70 -0.81 1.34 2.51
C ARG A 70 -1.61 2.36 3.35
N GLU A 71 -2.28 3.31 2.69
CA GLU A 71 -3.16 4.27 3.35
C GLU A 71 -4.38 3.58 3.98
N MET A 72 -5.05 2.69 3.25
CA MET A 72 -6.16 1.89 3.78
C MET A 72 -5.75 1.07 5.00
N ASN A 73 -4.58 0.40 4.94
CA ASN A 73 -4.07 -0.36 6.09
C ASN A 73 -3.81 0.53 7.32
N ARG A 74 -3.25 1.73 7.11
CA ARG A 74 -3.04 2.70 8.19
C ARG A 74 -4.37 3.10 8.85
N ILE A 75 -5.39 3.38 8.04
CA ILE A 75 -6.71 3.77 8.53
C ILE A 75 -7.41 2.59 9.22
N ALA A 76 -7.29 1.37 8.68
CA ALA A 76 -7.80 0.16 9.31
C ALA A 76 -7.22 -0.05 10.71
N LEU A 77 -5.92 0.18 10.89
CA LEU A 77 -5.26 0.13 12.20
C LEU A 77 -5.73 1.24 13.17
N GLN A 78 -6.17 2.39 12.65
CA GLN A 78 -6.76 3.46 13.47
C GLN A 78 -8.19 3.13 13.87
N LEU A 79 -9.00 2.61 12.94
CA LEU A 79 -10.34 2.09 13.21
C LEU A 79 -10.32 0.98 14.26
N ALA A 80 -9.35 0.06 14.19
CA ALA A 80 -9.17 -1.00 15.18
C ALA A 80 -8.84 -0.47 16.59
N LYS A 81 -8.35 0.76 16.70
CA LYS A 81 -8.11 1.46 17.98
C LYS A 81 -9.30 2.30 18.44
N GLY A 82 -10.40 2.29 17.70
CA GLY A 82 -11.61 3.06 17.98
C GLY A 82 -11.61 4.49 17.42
N ASP A 83 -10.64 4.85 16.57
CA ASP A 83 -10.66 6.14 15.87
C ASP A 83 -11.46 6.00 14.56
N PHE A 84 -12.74 6.40 14.62
CA PHE A 84 -13.67 6.38 13.49
C PHE A 84 -13.66 7.65 12.64
N SER A 85 -12.86 8.65 13.00
CA SER A 85 -12.84 9.96 12.31
C SER A 85 -12.13 9.93 10.95
N GLN A 86 -11.37 8.87 10.68
CA GLN A 86 -10.49 8.74 9.52
C GLN A 86 -11.19 8.01 8.38
N HIS A 87 -11.03 8.50 7.16
CA HIS A 87 -11.61 7.89 5.96
C HIS A 87 -10.59 7.82 4.81
N VAL A 88 -10.72 6.80 3.97
CA VAL A 88 -9.89 6.61 2.79
C VAL A 88 -10.30 7.63 1.72
N ARG A 89 -9.34 8.28 1.07
CA ARG A 89 -9.62 9.18 -0.04
C ARG A 89 -9.83 8.38 -1.33
N VAL A 90 -11.04 8.43 -1.88
CA VAL A 90 -11.40 7.72 -3.12
C VAL A 90 -11.23 8.64 -4.32
N ASN A 91 -10.08 8.53 -4.99
CA ASN A 91 -9.74 9.36 -6.15
C ASN A 91 -9.69 8.56 -7.47
N SER A 92 -9.98 7.26 -7.43
CA SER A 92 -9.95 6.38 -8.60
C SER A 92 -11.33 5.80 -8.89
N LYS A 93 -11.57 5.43 -10.16
CA LYS A 93 -12.79 4.76 -10.62
C LYS A 93 -12.56 3.29 -10.99
N ASP A 94 -11.41 2.76 -10.60
CA ASP A 94 -11.03 1.35 -10.76
C ASP A 94 -11.43 0.53 -9.51
N GLU A 95 -11.00 -0.73 -9.47
CA GLU A 95 -11.25 -1.66 -8.37
C GLU A 95 -10.68 -1.14 -7.03
N ILE A 96 -9.60 -0.35 -7.07
CA ILE A 96 -9.01 0.26 -5.86
C ILE A 96 -9.91 1.37 -5.33
N GLY A 97 -10.50 2.17 -6.22
CA GLY A 97 -11.51 3.15 -5.86
C GLY A 97 -12.79 2.53 -5.29
N GLN A 98 -13.25 1.43 -5.91
CA GLN A 98 -14.40 0.68 -5.41
C GLN A 98 -14.13 0.09 -4.03
N LEU A 99 -12.95 -0.52 -3.83
CA LEU A 99 -12.52 -1.05 -2.53
C LEU A 99 -12.48 0.06 -1.47
N GLY A 100 -11.91 1.22 -1.79
CA GLY A 100 -11.88 2.37 -0.88
C GLY A 100 -13.28 2.86 -0.49
N SER A 101 -14.24 2.84 -1.43
CA SER A 101 -15.62 3.20 -1.15
C SER A 101 -16.31 2.19 -0.23
N THR A 102 -16.16 0.90 -0.52
CA THR A 102 -16.69 -0.18 0.34
C THR A 102 -16.05 -0.17 1.72
N PHE A 103 -14.75 0.11 1.82
CA PHE A 103 -14.05 0.26 3.08
C PHE A 103 -14.63 1.40 3.91
N ASN A 104 -14.85 2.58 3.31
CA ASN A 104 -15.45 3.72 4.01
C ASN A 104 -16.88 3.41 4.46
N TYR A 105 -17.66 2.68 3.66
CA TYR A 105 -18.99 2.23 4.04
C TYR A 105 -18.93 1.33 5.29
N MET A 106 -18.05 0.32 5.31
CA MET A 106 -17.87 -0.55 6.49
C MET A 106 -17.41 0.23 7.72
N ALA A 107 -16.48 1.18 7.56
CA ALA A 107 -16.00 2.02 8.64
C ALA A 107 -17.14 2.86 9.24
N LYS A 108 -18.02 3.40 8.39
CA LYS A 108 -19.19 4.18 8.82
C LYS A 108 -20.21 3.33 9.57
N GLU A 109 -20.48 2.11 9.08
CA GLU A 109 -21.38 1.19 9.78
C GLU A 109 -20.81 0.78 11.15
N LEU A 110 -19.51 0.57 11.25
CA LEU A 110 -18.86 0.25 12.52
C LEU A 110 -18.96 1.42 13.52
N GLU A 111 -18.77 2.66 13.05
CA GLU A 111 -18.98 3.87 13.86
C GLU A 111 -20.42 3.95 14.39
N ASN A 112 -21.41 3.71 13.52
CA ASN A 112 -22.82 3.75 13.90
C ASN A 112 -23.13 2.68 14.97
N ILE A 113 -22.56 1.48 14.84
CA ILE A 113 -22.72 0.40 15.83
C ILE A 113 -22.15 0.80 17.18
N GLU A 114 -20.96 1.40 17.23
CA GLU A 114 -20.34 1.82 18.49
C GLU A 114 -21.10 2.97 19.16
N GLN A 115 -21.65 3.89 18.36
CA GLN A 115 -22.52 4.95 18.85
C GLN A 115 -23.79 4.37 19.49
N MET A 116 -24.48 3.45 18.80
CA MET A 116 -25.67 2.78 19.34
C MET A 116 -25.37 2.01 20.63
N ARG A 117 -24.22 1.33 20.71
CA ARG A 117 -23.77 0.65 21.92
C ARG A 117 -23.58 1.62 23.08
N THR A 118 -22.96 2.76 22.84
CA THR A 118 -22.70 3.80 23.85
C THR A 118 -24.00 4.42 24.35
N ASP A 119 -24.90 4.74 23.43
CA ASP A 119 -26.20 5.32 23.76
C ASP A 119 -27.05 4.33 24.57
N PHE A 120 -27.04 3.05 24.20
CA PHE A 120 -27.71 1.99 24.96
C PHE A 120 -27.19 1.88 26.40
N ILE A 121 -25.87 1.81 26.59
CA ILE A 121 -25.26 1.74 27.91
C ILE A 121 -25.64 2.96 28.76
N THR A 122 -25.62 4.14 28.16
CA THR A 122 -25.94 5.40 28.84
C THR A 122 -27.41 5.42 29.28
N ASN A 123 -28.33 5.08 28.38
CA ASN A 123 -29.76 5.05 28.67
C ASN A 123 -30.11 4.05 29.77
N VAL A 124 -29.61 2.81 29.65
CA VAL A 124 -29.83 1.77 30.68
C VAL A 124 -29.26 2.20 32.03
N SER A 125 -28.08 2.82 32.05
CA SER A 125 -27.46 3.30 33.29
C SER A 125 -28.28 4.38 33.98
N HIS A 126 -28.89 5.28 33.21
CA HIS A 126 -29.77 6.32 33.73
C HIS A 126 -31.06 5.71 34.32
N ASP A 127 -31.69 4.79 33.60
CA ASP A 127 -32.95 4.18 34.00
C ASP A 127 -32.81 3.31 35.25
N LEU A 128 -31.68 2.60 35.40
CA LEU A 128 -31.40 1.78 36.58
C LEU A 128 -31.03 2.61 37.82
N ARG A 129 -30.50 3.83 37.66
CA ARG A 129 -30.09 4.69 38.80
C ARG A 129 -31.27 5.06 39.68
N SER A 130 -32.42 5.35 39.08
CA SER A 130 -33.63 5.77 39.79
C SER A 130 -34.16 4.70 40.76
N PRO A 131 -34.47 3.46 40.33
CA PRO A 131 -34.95 2.42 41.25
C PRO A 131 -33.89 2.01 42.28
N LEU A 132 -32.61 1.99 41.90
CA LEU A 132 -31.53 1.65 42.85
C LEU A 132 -31.40 2.69 43.97
N THR A 133 -31.57 3.97 43.64
CA THR A 133 -31.59 5.07 44.61
C THR A 133 -32.75 4.93 45.57
N SER A 134 -33.94 4.58 45.08
CA SER A 134 -35.11 4.31 45.91
C SER A 134 -34.88 3.14 46.86
N ILE A 135 -34.35 2.00 46.37
CA ILE A 135 -34.02 0.83 47.20
C ILE A 135 -33.01 1.20 48.29
N LYS A 136 -31.95 1.93 47.92
CA LYS A 136 -30.95 2.40 48.88
C LYS A 136 -31.57 3.32 49.93
N GLY A 137 -32.44 4.25 49.53
CA GLY A 137 -33.14 5.15 50.44
C GLY A 137 -34.01 4.41 51.46
N PHE A 138 -34.77 3.40 51.02
CA PHE A 138 -35.55 2.55 51.92
C PHE A 138 -34.67 1.77 52.89
N LEU A 139 -33.56 1.19 52.42
CA LEU A 139 -32.61 0.47 53.28
C LEU A 139 -31.96 1.39 54.32
N THR A 140 -31.59 2.61 53.94
CA THR A 140 -31.04 3.61 54.88
C THR A 140 -32.06 4.00 55.94
N ALA A 141 -33.32 4.26 55.56
CA ALA A 141 -34.38 4.59 56.50
C ALA A 141 -34.70 3.43 57.48
N LEU A 142 -34.59 2.18 57.00
CA LEU A 142 -34.71 0.98 57.86
C LEU A 142 -33.53 0.87 58.85
N LEU A 143 -32.30 1.07 58.38
CA LEU A 143 -31.09 1.00 59.21
C LEU A 143 -31.03 2.11 60.27
N ASP A 144 -31.49 3.32 59.93
CA ASP A 144 -31.52 4.46 60.85
C ASP A 144 -32.68 4.38 61.86
N GLY A 145 -33.50 3.33 61.83
CA GLY A 145 -34.62 3.11 62.77
C GLY A 145 -35.83 4.04 62.56
N THR A 146 -35.77 4.95 61.59
CA THR A 146 -36.82 5.96 61.30
C THR A 146 -38.17 5.37 60.89
N ILE A 147 -38.20 4.13 60.40
CA ILE A 147 -39.46 3.47 59.97
C ILE A 147 -40.24 2.86 61.16
N ALA A 148 -39.61 2.66 62.34
CA ALA A 148 -40.26 1.98 63.47
C ALA A 148 -41.05 2.91 64.41
N ASP A 149 -40.84 4.23 64.40
CA ASP A 149 -41.37 5.11 65.45
C ASP A 149 -42.74 5.74 65.14
N HIS A 150 -43.19 5.74 63.89
CA HIS A 150 -44.40 6.48 63.50
C HIS A 150 -45.75 5.72 63.63
N ARG A 151 -45.77 4.47 64.14
CA ARG A 151 -47.00 3.64 64.24
C ARG A 151 -47.49 3.33 65.65
N LYS A 152 -47.11 4.10 66.67
CA LYS A 152 -47.49 3.78 68.07
C LYS A 152 -48.63 4.58 68.72
N ASN A 153 -49.27 5.56 68.06
CA ASN A 153 -50.18 6.48 68.78
C ASN A 153 -51.56 6.79 68.15
N HIS A 154 -52.16 5.89 67.36
CA HIS A 154 -53.52 6.11 66.82
C HIS A 154 -54.52 4.96 67.08
N TYR A 155 -54.26 4.12 68.09
CA TYR A 155 -55.18 3.03 68.48
C TYR A 155 -55.78 3.17 69.89
N TYR A 156 -55.71 4.37 70.49
CA TYR A 156 -56.39 4.65 71.76
C TYR A 156 -57.19 5.95 71.65
N THR A 157 -58.40 5.90 71.10
CA THR A 157 -59.53 6.75 71.50
C THR A 157 -60.83 6.04 71.13
#